data_AF-A0A428UQZ9-F1
#
_entry.id   AF-A0A428UQZ9-F1
#
_cell.length_a   1.000
_cell.length_b   1.000
_cell.length_c   1.000
_cell.angle_alpha   90.00
_cell.angle_beta   90.00
_cell.angle_gamma   90.00
#
_symmetry.space_group_name_H-M   'P 1'
#
loop_
_entity.id
_entity.type
_entity.pdbx_description
1 polymer ?
#
loop_
_entity_poly.entity_id
_entity_poly.type
_entity_poly.pdbx_seq_one_letter_code
_entity_poly.pdbx_strand_id
1 'polypeptide(L)'
;MAGGYGSVDTSTCTKVTPECPVSATLYGDYFSTGACALFVAQYAILIASQLGLGWRSKTWSYTAYLFVGSVFELIGYISRVRMSFNPFISNAFIL
;
A
#
# COMPACT_ATOMS: atom_id res chain seq x y z
N MET A 1 2.75 -6.81 -21.57
CA MET A 1 2.73 -5.78 -22.63
C MET A 1 3.87 -4.82 -22.33
N ALA A 2 4.86 -4.78 -23.22
CA ALA A 2 6.06 -3.95 -23.12
C ALA A 2 5.85 -2.66 -23.94
N GLY A 3 6.06 -1.51 -23.31
CA GLY A 3 6.02 -0.20 -23.98
C GLY A 3 7.42 0.43 -24.07
N GLY A 4 7.98 0.46 -25.28
CA GLY A 4 8.25 1.72 -25.98
C GLY A 4 9.27 2.76 -25.48
N TYR A 5 10.19 2.49 -24.55
CA TYR A 5 11.29 3.43 -24.26
C TYR A 5 12.63 2.69 -24.18
N GLY A 6 13.61 3.09 -25.00
CA GLY A 6 14.94 2.48 -25.02
C GLY A 6 15.60 2.59 -23.65
N SER A 7 15.92 1.44 -23.04
CA SER A 7 16.85 1.23 -21.92
C SER A 7 16.87 2.28 -20.79
N VAL A 8 15.74 2.86 -20.40
CA VAL A 8 15.66 3.59 -19.12
C VAL A 8 15.39 2.55 -18.05
N ASP A 9 16.46 2.17 -17.35
CA ASP A 9 16.39 1.30 -16.18
C ASP A 9 15.58 2.01 -15.08
N THR A 10 14.28 1.73 -15.00
CA THR A 10 13.37 2.25 -13.96
C THR A 10 13.84 1.91 -12.53
N SER A 11 14.79 0.99 -12.38
CA SER A 11 15.50 0.70 -11.14
C SER A 11 16.32 1.88 -10.59
N THR A 12 16.67 2.88 -11.40
CA THR A 12 17.47 4.06 -10.98
C THR A 12 16.63 5.31 -10.73
N CYS A 13 15.37 5.34 -11.19
CA CYS A 13 14.52 6.52 -11.04
C CYS A 13 13.82 6.57 -9.66
N THR A 14 14.14 7.60 -8.88
CA THR A 14 13.58 7.84 -7.53
C THR A 14 12.58 9.00 -7.50
N LYS A 15 12.49 9.81 -8.55
CA LYS A 15 11.52 10.91 -8.67
C LYS A 15 11.05 11.08 -10.11
N VAL A 16 9.85 11.64 -10.26
CA VAL A 16 9.31 12.03 -11.56
C VAL A 16 10.12 13.23 -12.07
N THR A 17 10.87 13.01 -13.13
CA THR A 17 11.72 13.98 -13.81
C THR A 17 11.38 13.90 -15.31
N PRO A 18 11.62 14.93 -16.14
CA PRO A 18 11.46 14.83 -17.59
C PRO A 18 12.15 13.59 -18.23
N GLU A 19 13.25 13.10 -17.65
CA GLU A 19 13.94 11.86 -18.07
C GLU A 19 13.15 10.56 -17.72
N CYS A 20 12.23 10.63 -16.75
CA CYS A 20 11.46 9.51 -16.20
C CYS A 20 9.98 9.89 -16.05
N PRO A 21 9.21 9.86 -17.16
CA PRO A 21 7.81 10.28 -17.18
C PRO A 21 6.90 9.31 -16.42
N VAL A 22 5.81 9.83 -15.84
CA VAL A 22 4.80 9.04 -15.10
C VAL A 22 4.16 7.95 -15.96
N SER A 23 4.15 8.12 -17.29
CA SER A 23 3.64 7.13 -18.25
C SER A 23 4.49 5.85 -18.35
N ALA A 24 5.73 5.87 -17.85
CA ALA A 24 6.59 4.69 -17.76
C ALA A 24 6.35 3.88 -16.47
N THR A 25 5.50 4.38 -15.56
CA THR A 25 5.13 3.68 -14.32
C THR A 25 3.89 2.81 -14.55
N LEU A 26 3.77 1.71 -13.80
CA LEU A 26 2.67 0.74 -13.94
C LEU A 26 1.26 1.36 -13.79
N TYR A 27 1.13 2.44 -13.04
CA TYR A 27 -0.16 3.05 -12.70
C TYR A 27 -0.51 4.31 -13.48
N GLY A 28 0.45 4.97 -14.14
CA GLY A 28 0.19 6.10 -15.04
C GLY A 28 -0.41 7.37 -14.42
N ASP A 29 -0.68 7.39 -13.10
CA ASP A 29 -1.37 8.47 -12.40
C ASP A 29 -0.96 8.58 -10.92
N TYR A 30 -1.14 9.77 -10.35
CA TYR A 30 -0.86 10.07 -8.93
C TYR A 30 -1.97 9.50 -8.05
N PHE A 31 -1.62 8.53 -7.21
CA PHE A 31 -2.55 7.97 -6.24
C PHE A 31 -2.88 9.00 -5.15
N SER A 32 -4.15 9.12 -4.75
CA SER A 32 -4.54 10.04 -3.67
C SER A 32 -3.94 9.57 -2.33
N THR A 33 -2.85 10.20 -1.92
CA THR A 33 -2.13 9.88 -0.68
C THR A 33 -3.00 10.12 0.55
N GLY A 34 -3.93 11.09 0.47
CA GLY A 34 -4.86 11.42 1.56
C GLY A 34 -5.82 10.28 1.89
N ALA A 35 -6.46 9.68 0.88
CA ALA A 35 -7.37 8.56 1.10
C ALA A 35 -6.62 7.35 1.69
N CYS A 36 -5.43 7.04 1.17
CA CYS A 36 -4.61 5.94 1.69
C CYS A 36 -4.22 6.13 3.16
N ALA A 37 -3.81 7.34 3.54
CA ALA A 37 -3.44 7.64 4.91
C ALA A 37 -4.62 7.49 5.88
N LEU A 38 -5.83 7.91 5.47
CA LEU A 38 -7.04 7.73 6.27
C LEU A 38 -7.38 6.25 6.48
N PHE A 39 -7.30 5.43 5.43
CA PHE A 39 -7.55 4.00 5.56
C PHE A 39 -6.52 3.32 6.48
N VAL A 40 -5.22 3.61 6.34
CA VAL A 40 -4.16 3.09 7.23
C VAL A 40 -4.47 3.42 8.69
N ALA A 41 -4.81 4.69 8.99
CA ALA A 41 -5.14 5.12 10.35
C ALA A 41 -6.37 4.38 10.90
N GLN A 42 -7.42 4.24 10.07
CA GLN A 42 -8.66 3.56 10.47
C GLN A 42 -8.42 2.08 10.79
N TYR A 43 -7.71 1.34 9.94
CA TYR A 43 -7.42 -0.08 10.19
C TYR A 43 -6.52 -0.28 11.41
N ALA A 44 -5.57 0.62 11.68
CA ALA A 44 -4.74 0.57 12.88
C ALA A 44 -5.56 0.74 14.17
N ILE A 45 -6.51 1.69 14.19
CA ILE A 45 -7.41 1.92 15.33
C ILE A 45 -8.35 0.71 15.53
N LEU A 46 -8.87 0.16 14.42
CA LEU A 46 -9.72 -1.02 14.44
C LEU A 46 -8.99 -2.23 15.04
N ILE A 47 -7.75 -2.50 14.62
CA ILE A 47 -6.92 -3.57 15.19
C ILE A 47 -6.73 -3.40 16.70
N ALA A 48 -6.41 -2.19 17.16
CA ALA A 48 -6.22 -1.91 18.58
C ALA A 48 -7.49 -2.15 19.41
N SER A 49 -8.66 -1.72 18.90
CA SER A 49 -9.94 -1.93 19.58
C SER A 49 -10.35 -3.42 19.61
N GLN A 50 -10.05 -4.18 18.56
CA GLN A 50 -10.34 -5.62 18.48
C GLN A 50 -9.48 -6.43 19.45
N LEU A 51 -8.22 -6.06 19.68
CA LEU A 51 -7.37 -6.68 20.70
C LEU A 51 -7.96 -6.50 22.11
N GLY A 52 -8.46 -5.28 22.43
CA GLY A 52 -9.08 -5.00 23.72
C GLY A 52 -10.40 -5.74 23.93
N LEU A 53 -11.29 -5.71 22.94
CA LEU A 53 -12.59 -6.39 22.99
C LEU A 53 -12.44 -7.91 22.94
N GLY A 54 -11.50 -8.43 22.15
CA GLY A 54 -11.21 -9.86 22.04
C GLY A 54 -10.74 -10.48 23.34
N TRP A 55 -9.89 -9.76 24.09
CA TRP A 55 -9.43 -10.22 25.41
C TRP A 55 -10.58 -10.34 26.40
N ARG A 56 -11.49 -9.35 26.43
CA ARG A 56 -12.61 -9.32 27.37
C ARG A 56 -13.71 -10.34 27.02
N SER A 57 -14.04 -10.48 25.75
CA SER A 57 -15.23 -11.21 25.29
C SER A 57 -15.01 -12.70 25.03
N LYS A 58 -13.77 -13.22 25.13
CA LYS A 58 -13.45 -14.64 24.89
C LYS A 58 -13.91 -15.16 23.51
N THR A 59 -14.13 -14.27 22.54
CA THR A 59 -14.52 -14.61 21.17
C THR A 59 -13.29 -14.90 20.29
N TRP A 60 -12.48 -15.89 20.69
CA TRP A 60 -11.14 -16.15 20.14
C TRP A 60 -11.13 -16.30 18.61
N SER A 61 -11.98 -17.16 18.05
CA SER A 61 -11.98 -17.40 16.60
C SER A 61 -12.48 -16.19 15.82
N TYR A 62 -13.54 -15.52 16.29
CA TYR A 62 -14.11 -14.36 15.61
C TYR A 62 -13.12 -13.19 15.56
N THR A 63 -12.48 -12.89 16.68
CA THR A 63 -11.48 -11.82 16.75
C THR A 63 -10.25 -12.16 15.92
N ALA A 64 -9.83 -13.43 15.85
CA ALA A 64 -8.70 -13.85 15.01
C ALA A 64 -8.97 -13.61 13.51
N TYR A 65 -10.14 -14.00 12.99
CA TYR A 65 -10.49 -13.76 11.59
C TYR A 65 -10.56 -12.27 11.25
N LEU A 66 -11.18 -11.45 12.11
CA LEU A 66 -11.25 -10.01 11.91
C LEU A 66 -9.86 -9.36 11.97
N PHE A 67 -9.01 -9.77 12.90
CA PHE A 67 -7.64 -9.28 13.01
C PHE A 67 -6.84 -9.59 11.74
N VAL A 68 -6.89 -10.84 11.25
CA VAL A 68 -6.18 -11.23 10.03
C VAL A 68 -6.65 -10.43 8.82
N GLY A 69 -7.96 -10.26 8.62
CA GLY A 69 -8.49 -9.45 7.52
C GLY A 69 -8.07 -7.98 7.61
N SER A 70 -8.12 -7.40 8.81
CA SER A 70 -7.71 -6.01 9.05
C SER A 70 -6.22 -5.78 8.79
N VAL A 71 -5.36 -6.76 9.14
CA VAL A 71 -3.93 -6.71 8.87
C VAL A 71 -3.65 -6.79 7.38
N PHE A 72 -4.37 -7.65 6.65
CA PHE A 72 -4.19 -7.77 5.20
C PHE A 72 -4.55 -6.47 4.46
N GLU A 73 -5.64 -5.82 4.86
CA GLU A 73 -6.01 -4.51 4.34
C GLU A 73 -4.96 -3.44 4.69
N LEU A 74 -4.45 -3.44 5.92
CA LEU A 74 -3.40 -2.50 6.35
C LEU A 74 -2.13 -2.64 5.49
N ILE A 75 -1.68 -3.87 5.23
CA ILE A 75 -0.52 -4.15 4.37
C ILE A 75 -0.76 -3.62 2.96
N GLY A 76 -1.94 -3.88 2.40
CA GLY A 76 -2.35 -3.40 1.07
C GLY A 76 -2.42 -1.87 0.93
N TYR A 77 -2.75 -1.15 2.00
CA TYR A 77 -2.66 0.32 1.99
C TYR A 77 -1.24 0.84 2.20
N ILE A 78 -0.41 0.15 2.99
CA ILE A 78 1.01 0.49 3.15
C ILE A 78 1.74 0.37 1.82
N SER A 79 1.51 -0.70 1.06
CA SER A 79 2.10 -0.87 -0.28
C SER A 79 1.72 0.29 -1.21
N ARG A 80 0.45 0.71 -1.21
CA ARG A 80 -0.02 1.89 -1.97
C ARG A 80 0.62 3.20 -1.51
N VAL A 81 0.78 3.42 -0.20
CA VAL A 81 1.49 4.61 0.32
C VAL A 81 2.95 4.60 -0.12
N ARG A 82 3.63 3.45 -0.08
CA ARG A 82 5.03 3.31 -0.53
C ARG A 82 5.18 3.61 -2.01
N MET A 83 4.17 3.24 -2.81
CA MET A 83 4.12 3.55 -4.24
C MET A 83 3.93 5.06 -4.51
N SER A 84 3.26 5.78 -3.61
CA SER A 84 3.13 7.26 -3.69
C SER A 84 4.45 7.99 -3.50
N PHE A 85 5.42 7.41 -2.79
CA PHE A 85 6.74 8.02 -2.58
C PHE A 85 7.73 7.68 -3.71
N ASN A 86 7.66 6.46 -4.26
CA ASN A 86 8.53 5.99 -5.33
C ASN A 86 7.73 5.10 -6.32
N PRO A 87 7.22 5.66 -7.43
CA PRO A 87 6.35 4.93 -8.36
C PRO A 87 7.10 3.93 -9.27
N PHE A 88 8.44 3.93 -9.25
CA PHE A 88 9.30 3.09 -10.09
C PHE A 88 9.74 1.78 -9.41
N ILE A 89 9.43 1.59 -8.13
CA ILE A 89 9.76 0.36 -7.41
C ILE A 89 8.64 -0.67 -7.69
N SER A 90 8.86 -1.54 -8.69
CA SER A 90 7.95 -2.66 -9.02
C SER A 90 7.65 -3.57 -7.82
N ASN A 91 8.56 -3.61 -6.86
CA ASN A 91 8.51 -4.45 -5.66
C ASN A 91 7.55 -3.89 -4.59
N ALA A 92 7.11 -2.64 -4.71
CA ALA A 92 6.20 -2.04 -3.73
C ALA A 92 4.82 -2.72 -3.72
N PHE A 93 4.43 -3.36 -4.83
CA PHE A 93 3.19 -4.13 -4.98
C PHE A 93 3.21 -5.49 -4.27
N ILE A 94 4.39 -6.07 -4.00
CA ILE A 94 4.52 -7.48 -3.61
C ILE A 94 4.55 -7.72 -2.10
N LEU A 95 4.36 -6.67 -1.30
CA LEU A 95 4.10 -6.76 0.14
C LEU A 95 2.66 -7.23 0.39
#